data_AF-A0A915DGC4-F1
#
_entry.id   AF-A0A915DGC4-F1
#
_cell.length_a   1.000
_cell.length_b   1.000
_cell.length_c   1.000
_cell.angle_alpha   90.00
_cell.angle_beta   90.00
_cell.angle_gamma   90.00
#
_symmetry.space_group_name_H-M   'P 1'
#
loop_
_entity.id
_entity.type
_entity.pdbx_description
1 polymer ?
#
loop_
_entity_poly.entity_id
_entity_poly.type
_entity_poly.pdbx_seq_one_letter_code
_entity_poly.pdbx_strand_id
1 'polypeptide(L)'
;MAEATFLSNEQIAMLGEWTHNFFLCLRKNFPDVPVTPKCHLLCCHVGEFVRLHKFWGLLSEQSIESLHRKVNSDERRFGSMNNRPVILKKLFEESYLRNVLFDLNIVLEGESE
;
A
#
# COMPACT_ATOMS: atom_id res chain seq x y z
N MET A 1 -7.30 10.87 1.03
CA MET A 1 -6.48 9.85 0.33
C MET A 1 -5.33 10.57 -0.35
N ALA A 2 -4.11 10.04 -0.28
CA ALA A 2 -3.00 10.61 -1.03
C ALA A 2 -3.31 10.51 -2.53
N GLU A 3 -3.22 11.62 -3.24
CA GLU A 3 -3.46 11.67 -4.68
C GLU A 3 -2.41 10.83 -5.42
N ALA A 4 -2.82 10.17 -6.49
CA ALA A 4 -1.93 9.37 -7.32
C ALA A 4 -0.80 10.25 -7.88
N THR A 5 0.37 10.20 -7.26
CA THR A 5 1.46 11.13 -7.58
C THR A 5 2.45 10.45 -8.52
N PHE A 6 2.61 11.02 -9.72
CA PHE A 6 3.69 10.66 -10.64
C PHE A 6 4.96 11.42 -10.27
N LEU A 7 6.10 10.78 -10.45
CA LEU A 7 7.42 11.33 -10.17
C LEU A 7 7.89 12.22 -11.33
N SER A 8 8.39 13.41 -10.99
CA SER A 8 9.08 14.27 -11.95
C SER A 8 10.42 13.66 -12.38
N ASN A 9 11.00 14.16 -13.47
CA ASN A 9 12.31 13.68 -13.93
C ASN A 9 13.42 14.01 -12.92
N GLU A 10 13.31 15.14 -12.22
CA GLU A 10 14.21 15.54 -11.14
C GLU A 10 14.10 14.55 -9.97
N GLN A 11 12.88 14.21 -9.54
CA GLN A 11 12.65 13.23 -8.48
C GLN A 11 13.20 11.84 -8.84
N ILE A 12 13.07 11.43 -10.10
CA ILE A 12 13.62 10.16 -10.59
C ILE A 12 15.15 10.17 -10.58
N ALA A 13 15.77 11.28 -11.00
CA ALA A 13 17.22 11.43 -10.95
C ALA A 13 17.74 11.36 -9.50
N MET A 14 17.09 12.09 -8.59
CA MET A 14 17.42 12.06 -7.16
C MET A 14 17.25 10.67 -6.55
N LEU A 15 16.18 9.95 -6.89
CA LEU A 15 15.97 8.59 -6.39
C LEU A 15 17.07 7.63 -6.88
N GLY A 16 17.51 7.77 -8.13
CA GLY A 16 18.63 7.00 -8.67
C GLY A 16 19.94 7.27 -7.91
N GLU A 17 20.22 8.54 -7.62
CA GLU A 17 21.40 8.93 -6.84
C GLU A 17 21.34 8.39 -5.41
N TRP A 18 20.19 8.54 -4.74
CA TRP A 18 20.01 8.13 -3.36
C TRP A 18 20.08 6.62 -3.16
N THR A 19 19.48 5.84 -4.07
CA THR A 19 19.56 4.37 -4.01
C THR A 19 21.00 3.87 -4.20
N HIS A 20 21.76 4.52 -5.09
CA HIS A 20 23.18 4.22 -5.27
C HIS A 20 24.02 4.59 -4.03
N ASN A 21 23.86 5.81 -3.52
CA ASN A 21 24.59 6.28 -2.34
C ASN A 21 24.24 5.46 -1.09
N PHE A 22 22.97 5.07 -0.94
CA PHE A 22 22.54 4.17 0.12
C PHE A 22 23.28 2.83 0.05
N PHE A 23 23.35 2.22 -1.13
CA PHE A 23 24.09 0.96 -1.32
C PHE A 23 25.57 1.08 -0.96
N LEU A 24 26.25 2.14 -1.43
CA LEU A 24 27.65 2.39 -1.09
C LEU A 24 27.84 2.57 0.42
N CYS A 25 26.96 3.34 1.06
CA CYS A 25 26.97 3.54 2.51
C CYS A 25 26.77 2.22 3.27
N LEU A 26 25.82 1.39 2.82
CA LEU A 26 25.54 0.09 3.41
C LEU A 26 26.76 -0.83 3.30
N ARG A 27 27.39 -0.93 2.13
CA ARG A 27 28.58 -1.78 1.92
C ARG A 27 29.81 -1.29 2.67
N LYS A 28 29.95 0.03 2.85
CA LYS A 28 31.05 0.63 3.60
C LYS A 28 30.93 0.39 5.11
N ASN A 29 29.74 0.56 5.68
CA ASN A 29 29.53 0.51 7.13
C ASN A 29 29.13 -0.88 7.64
N PHE A 30 28.55 -1.71 6.77
CA PHE A 30 28.02 -3.04 7.11
C PHE A 30 28.42 -4.08 6.05
N PRO A 31 29.73 -4.34 5.85
CA PRO A 31 30.22 -5.23 4.80
C PRO A 31 29.75 -6.68 4.97
N ASP A 32 29.53 -7.14 6.19
CA ASP A 32 29.14 -8.52 6.48
C ASP A 32 27.63 -8.74 6.44
N VAL A 33 26.83 -7.68 6.32
CA VAL A 33 25.36 -7.81 6.25
C VAL A 33 24.97 -8.35 4.87
N PRO A 34 24.22 -9.46 4.80
CA PRO A 34 23.74 -10.00 3.55
C PRO A 34 22.73 -9.07 2.90
N VAL A 35 22.80 -8.95 1.57
CA VAL A 35 21.85 -8.16 0.80
C VAL A 35 20.53 -8.93 0.70
N THR A 36 19.48 -8.42 1.35
CA THR A 36 18.15 -9.02 1.26
C THR A 36 17.54 -8.78 -0.13
N PRO A 37 16.58 -9.61 -0.58
CA PRO A 37 15.88 -9.39 -1.85
C PRO A 37 15.25 -8.00 -1.96
N LYS A 38 14.67 -7.47 -0.87
CA LYS A 38 14.11 -6.10 -0.85
C LYS A 38 15.20 -5.03 -1.04
N CYS A 39 16.37 -5.22 -0.44
CA CYS A 39 17.50 -4.31 -0.63
C CYS A 39 18.02 -4.37 -2.07
N HIS A 40 18.12 -5.56 -2.66
CA HIS A 40 18.50 -5.74 -4.06
C HIS A 40 17.51 -5.06 -5.01
N LEU A 41 16.21 -5.26 -4.80
CA LEU A 41 15.15 -4.56 -5.54
C LEU A 41 15.32 -3.04 -5.45
N LEU A 42 15.48 -2.51 -4.24
CA LEU A 42 15.66 -1.08 -4.01
C LEU A 42 16.86 -0.50 -4.75
N CYS A 43 18.02 -1.15 -4.66
CA CYS A 43 19.28 -0.60 -5.16
C CYS A 43 19.48 -0.85 -6.66
N CYS A 44 18.91 -1.92 -7.21
CA CYS A 44 19.19 -2.35 -8.59
C CYS A 44 18.02 -2.11 -9.54
N HIS A 45 16.78 -2.22 -9.08
CA HIS A 45 15.60 -2.29 -9.97
C HIS A 45 14.67 -1.08 -9.85
N VAL A 46 14.60 -0.44 -8.69
CA VAL A 46 13.70 0.72 -8.48
C VAL A 46 13.99 1.85 -9.46
N GLY A 47 15.26 2.19 -9.66
CA GLY A 47 15.63 3.27 -10.58
C GLY A 47 15.16 3.02 -12.02
N GLU A 48 15.25 1.78 -12.50
CA GLU A 48 14.74 1.40 -13.82
C GLU A 48 13.21 1.45 -13.87
N PHE A 49 12.56 0.87 -12.86
CA PHE A 49 11.10 0.86 -12.76
C PHE A 49 10.51 2.28 -12.79
N VAL A 50 11.02 3.20 -11.96
CA VAL A 50 10.48 4.57 -11.91
C VAL A 50 10.79 5.36 -13.17
N ARG A 51 11.89 5.05 -13.90
CA ARG A 51 12.17 5.68 -15.20
C ARG A 51 11.15 5.29 -16.24
N LEU A 52 10.76 4.01 -16.26
CA LEU A 52 9.80 3.47 -17.23
C LEU A 52 8.36 3.86 -16.89
N HIS A 53 7.97 3.77 -15.63
CA HIS A 53 6.57 3.88 -15.21
C HIS A 53 6.21 5.20 -14.55
N LYS A 54 7.19 6.00 -14.13
CA LYS A 54 6.99 7.31 -13.47
C LYS A 54 6.21 7.25 -12.16
N PHE A 55 6.07 6.07 -11.55
CA PHE A 55 5.49 5.90 -10.23
C PHE A 55 6.22 4.79 -9.46
N TRP A 56 5.96 4.69 -8.16
CA TRP A 56 6.44 3.60 -7.30
C TRP A 56 5.31 2.96 -6.48
N GLY A 57 4.46 3.78 -5.84
CA GLY A 57 3.45 3.30 -4.90
C GLY A 57 2.04 3.05 -5.44
N LEU A 58 1.74 3.42 -6.70
CA LEU A 58 0.36 3.38 -7.24
C LEU A 58 -0.23 1.97 -7.29
N LEU A 59 0.61 0.96 -7.54
CA LEU A 59 0.23 -0.45 -7.57
C LEU A 59 0.68 -1.20 -6.31
N SER A 60 0.91 -0.48 -5.21
CA SER A 60 1.31 -1.11 -3.95
C SER A 60 0.12 -1.80 -3.26
N GLU A 61 0.45 -2.76 -2.39
CA GLU A 61 -0.54 -3.49 -1.59
C GLU A 61 -1.16 -2.65 -0.46
N GLN A 62 -0.76 -1.39 -0.28
CA GLN A 62 -1.21 -0.54 0.82
C GLN A 62 -2.73 -0.28 0.80
N SER A 63 -3.32 -0.18 -0.39
CA SER A 63 -4.78 -0.03 -0.53
C SER A 63 -5.52 -1.27 -0.03
N ILE A 64 -5.02 -2.46 -0.38
CA ILE A 64 -5.58 -3.74 0.05
C ILE A 64 -5.38 -3.94 1.55
N GLU A 65 -4.23 -3.54 2.10
CA GLU A 65 -3.96 -3.65 3.54
C GLU A 65 -4.88 -2.74 4.37
N SER A 66 -5.19 -1.54 3.88
CA SER A 66 -6.20 -0.67 4.46
C SER A 66 -7.60 -1.30 4.43
N LEU A 67 -7.97 -1.93 3.31
CA LEU A 67 -9.23 -2.67 3.19
C LEU A 67 -9.28 -3.87 4.15
N HIS A 68 -8.22 -4.66 4.24
CA HIS A 68 -8.11 -5.79 5.16
C HIS A 68 -8.39 -5.37 6.60
N ARG A 69 -7.87 -4.23 7.05
CA ARG A 69 -8.16 -3.71 8.41
C ARG A 69 -9.65 -3.47 8.64
N LYS A 70 -10.35 -2.91 7.66
CA LYS A 70 -11.80 -2.67 7.71
C LYS A 70 -12.57 -3.98 7.76
N VAL A 71 -12.24 -4.93 6.88
CA VAL A 71 -12.84 -6.26 6.84
C VAL A 71 -12.67 -7.00 8.18
N ASN A 72 -11.48 -6.93 8.80
CA ASN A 72 -11.23 -7.53 10.12
C ASN A 72 -12.06 -6.86 11.24
N SER A 73 -12.37 -5.58 11.10
CA SER A 73 -13.27 -4.88 12.03
C SER A 73 -14.69 -5.41 11.90
N ASP A 74 -15.19 -5.54 10.68
CA ASP A 74 -16.54 -6.04 10.42
C ASP A 74 -16.68 -7.51 10.81
N GLU A 75 -15.64 -8.32 10.59
CA GLU A 75 -15.67 -9.74 10.98
C GLU A 75 -15.84 -9.88 12.49
N ARG A 76 -15.18 -9.02 13.28
CA ARG A 76 -15.38 -8.96 14.74
C ARG A 76 -16.79 -8.48 15.09
N ARG A 77 -17.33 -7.49 14.38
CA ARG A 77 -18.69 -6.98 14.57
C ARG A 77 -19.76 -8.05 14.30
N PHE A 78 -19.56 -8.88 13.27
CA PHE A 78 -20.48 -9.96 12.91
C PHE A 78 -20.16 -11.30 13.60
N GLY A 79 -19.09 -11.38 14.38
CA GLY A 79 -18.63 -12.61 15.00
C GLY A 79 -19.64 -13.27 15.97
N SER A 80 -20.63 -12.53 16.45
CA SER A 80 -21.73 -13.06 17.27
C SER A 80 -22.74 -13.90 16.48
N MET A 81 -22.76 -13.76 15.15
CA MET A 81 -23.59 -14.55 14.25
C MET A 81 -22.86 -15.87 13.98
N ASN A 82 -23.12 -16.93 14.77
CA ASN A 82 -22.47 -18.25 14.68
C ASN A 82 -22.71 -19.04 13.36
N ASN A 83 -22.82 -18.37 12.22
CA ASN A 83 -23.04 -18.94 10.89
C ASN A 83 -22.11 -18.28 9.88
N ARG A 84 -21.07 -19.02 9.46
CA ARG A 84 -20.00 -18.51 8.59
C ARG A 84 -20.49 -18.02 7.22
N PRO A 85 -21.35 -18.75 6.48
CA PRO A 85 -21.98 -18.22 5.27
C PRO A 85 -22.68 -16.88 5.45
N VAL A 86 -23.42 -16.70 6.56
CA VAL A 86 -24.13 -15.45 6.84
C VAL A 86 -23.14 -14.32 7.14
N ILE A 87 -22.09 -14.58 7.91
CA ILE A 87 -21.01 -13.60 8.15
C ILE A 87 -20.39 -13.15 6.83
N LEU A 88 -19.99 -14.08 5.95
CA LEU A 88 -19.35 -13.76 4.67
C LEU A 88 -20.26 -12.91 3.77
N LYS A 89 -21.55 -13.24 3.72
CA LYS A 89 -22.53 -12.43 2.99
C LYS A 89 -22.61 -11.02 3.54
N LYS A 90 -22.65 -10.86 4.87
CA LYS A 90 -22.68 -9.54 5.53
C LYS A 90 -21.41 -8.73 5.30
N LEU A 91 -20.24 -9.36 5.36
CA LEU A 91 -18.97 -8.71 5.05
C LEU A 91 -18.94 -8.15 3.62
N PHE A 92 -19.43 -8.95 2.67
CA PHE A 92 -19.48 -8.54 1.27
C PHE A 92 -20.48 -7.38 1.07
N GLU A 93 -21.67 -7.47 1.68
CA GLU A 93 -22.68 -6.41 1.68
C GLU A 93 -22.10 -5.10 2.22
N GLU A 94 -21.46 -5.10 3.40
CA GLU A 94 -20.86 -3.90 4.00
C GLU A 94 -19.70 -3.33 3.18
N SER A 95 -18.85 -4.20 2.61
CA SER A 95 -17.77 -3.76 1.72
C SER A 95 -18.32 -3.08 0.47
N TYR A 96 -19.36 -3.66 -0.15
CA TYR A 96 -19.98 -3.11 -1.35
C TYR A 96 -20.67 -1.77 -1.05
N LEU A 97 -21.45 -1.70 0.05
CA LEU A 97 -22.15 -0.49 0.43
C LEU A 97 -21.19 0.67 0.69
N ARG A 98 -20.08 0.44 1.39
CA ARG A 98 -19.08 1.49 1.62
C ARG A 98 -18.43 2.00 0.33
N ASN A 99 -18.17 1.11 -0.64
CA ASN A 99 -17.64 1.53 -1.93
C ASN A 99 -18.65 2.43 -2.68
N VAL A 100 -19.92 2.03 -2.73
CA VAL A 100 -20.97 2.83 -3.38
C VAL A 100 -21.17 4.17 -2.69
N LEU A 101 -21.20 4.20 -1.36
CA LEU A 101 -21.34 5.44 -0.59
C LEU A 101 -20.18 6.39 -0.83
N PHE A 102 -18.96 5.85 -0.89
CA PHE A 102 -17.76 6.62 -1.21
C PHE A 102 -17.84 7.22 -2.63
N ASP A 103 -18.23 6.43 -3.63
CA ASP A 103 -18.37 6.88 -5.02
C ASP A 103 -19.44 7.97 -5.18
N LEU A 104 -20.50 7.89 -4.39
CA LEU A 104 -21.56 8.90 -4.34
C LEU A 104 -21.21 10.13 -3.49
N ASN A 105 -20.03 10.14 -2.85
CA ASN A 105 -19.60 11.17 -1.89
C ASN A 105 -20.61 11.41 -0.76
N ILE A 106 -21.32 10.36 -0.35
CA ILE A 106 -22.27 10.38 0.76
C ILE A 106 -21.53 9.92 2.01
N VAL A 107 -21.20 10.88 2.88
CA VAL A 107 -20.69 10.57 4.23
C VAL A 107 -21.89 10.28 5.11
N LEU A 108 -21.99 9.04 5.61
CA LEU A 108 -22.96 8.71 6.65
C LEU A 108 -22.51 9.41 7.93
N GLU A 109 -23.30 10.35 8.44
CA GLU A 109 -23.08 11.00 9.73
C GLU A 109 -22.99 9.91 10.82
N GLY A 110 -21.80 9.69 11.40
CA GLY A 110 -21.63 8.78 12.53
C GLY A 110 -20.27 8.06 12.67
N GLU A 111 -19.42 8.01 11.64
CA GLU A 111 -18.08 7.44 11.77
C GLU A 111 -17.07 8.55 12.03
N SER A 112 -16.75 8.77 13.32
CA SER A 112 -15.63 9.61 13.75
C SER A 112 -14.31 8.88 13.50
N GLU A 113 -13.33 9.65 13.01
CA GLU A 113 -11.95 9.22 12.69
C GLU A 113 -11.23 8.46 13.81
#